data_AF-A0A9J6GSP5-F1
#
_entry.id   AF-A0A9J6GSP5-F1
#
_cell.length_a   1.000
_cell.length_b   1.000
_cell.length_c   1.000
_cell.angle_alpha   90.00
_cell.angle_beta   90.00
_cell.angle_gamma   90.00
#
_symmetry.space_group_name_H-M   'P 1'
#
loop_
_entity.id
_entity.type
_entity.pdbx_description
1 polymer ?
#
loop_
_entity_poly.entity_id
_entity_poly.type
_entity_poly.pdbx_seq_one_letter_code
_entity_poly.pdbx_strand_id
1 'polypeptide(L)'
;MGNVSHKPAVPDPQTGLTPRQVKLIQSTWQMFCSSHREYGVLLFVALFTKHPHLLDLFPKFRDKDIATLMDKPVFRAHACAIGYHITSMVASLEDAAALKIMAQRVGAEHLRRNGVTPAHFEVLGDCLVDVLVDKDKRDMTVEAIQAWREFITVSLLLVALVFSIRLSFCVSNSTWDWKSYGRFNQLKSSILCKMSIIV
;
A
#
# COMPACT_ATOMS: atom_id res chain seq x y z
N MET A 1 -14.60 -39.17 6.94
CA MET A 1 -13.80 -37.93 6.82
C MET A 1 -14.73 -36.87 6.25
N GLY A 2 -15.23 -35.96 7.10
CA GLY A 2 -16.26 -34.99 6.72
C GLY A 2 -15.67 -33.89 5.85
N ASN A 3 -16.25 -33.72 4.66
CA ASN A 3 -15.90 -32.65 3.74
C ASN A 3 -16.43 -31.33 4.31
N VAL A 4 -15.57 -30.54 4.96
CA VAL A 4 -15.95 -29.22 5.48
C VAL A 4 -16.12 -28.31 4.27
N SER A 5 -17.37 -28.13 3.85
CA SER A 5 -17.76 -27.11 2.88
C SER A 5 -17.40 -25.74 3.44
N HIS A 6 -16.22 -25.24 3.05
CA HIS A 6 -15.73 -23.94 3.45
C HIS A 6 -16.46 -22.89 2.60
N LYS A 7 -17.69 -22.53 2.99
CA LYS A 7 -18.34 -21.35 2.44
C LYS A 7 -17.36 -20.18 2.58
N PRO A 8 -17.03 -19.44 1.50
CA PRO A 8 -16.21 -18.25 1.63
C PRO A 8 -16.92 -17.29 2.58
N ALA A 9 -16.21 -16.89 3.64
CA ALA A 9 -16.72 -15.90 4.58
C ALA A 9 -17.05 -14.60 3.83
N VAL A 10 -18.16 -13.96 4.21
CA VAL A 10 -18.63 -12.74 3.56
C VAL A 10 -17.53 -11.66 3.64
N PRO A 11 -17.10 -11.05 2.51
CA PRO A 11 -16.16 -9.96 2.53
C PRO A 11 -16.72 -8.74 3.28
N ASP A 12 -15.87 -8.03 4.00
CA ASP A 12 -16.25 -6.76 4.62
C ASP A 12 -16.68 -5.74 3.54
N PRO A 13 -17.84 -5.07 3.67
CA PRO A 13 -18.36 -4.20 2.61
C PRO A 13 -17.48 -2.98 2.32
N GLN A 14 -16.67 -2.53 3.27
CA GLN A 14 -15.86 -1.31 3.14
C GLN A 14 -14.48 -1.61 2.56
N THR A 15 -13.86 -2.71 3.00
CA THR A 15 -12.51 -3.10 2.59
C THR A 15 -12.51 -4.08 1.42
N GLY A 16 -13.60 -4.85 1.24
CA GLY A 16 -13.68 -5.95 0.29
C GLY A 16 -12.90 -7.20 0.70
N LEU A 17 -12.25 -7.18 1.88
CA LEU A 17 -11.44 -8.29 2.36
C LEU A 17 -12.29 -9.28 3.17
N THR A 18 -12.06 -10.56 2.96
CA THR A 18 -12.63 -11.62 3.81
C THR A 18 -11.83 -11.76 5.11
N PRO A 19 -12.44 -12.28 6.19
CA PRO A 19 -11.72 -12.60 7.43
C PRO A 19 -10.51 -13.52 7.21
N ARG A 20 -10.56 -14.41 6.20
CA ARG A 20 -9.43 -15.27 5.85
C ARG A 20 -8.28 -14.47 5.24
N GLN A 21 -8.56 -13.53 4.35
CA GLN A 21 -7.55 -12.66 3.75
C GLN A 21 -6.91 -11.75 4.80
N VAL A 22 -7.70 -11.18 5.71
CA VAL A 22 -7.18 -10.38 6.84
C VAL A 22 -6.18 -11.20 7.66
N LYS A 23 -6.54 -12.42 8.04
CA LYS A 23 -5.64 -13.32 8.77
C LYS A 23 -4.35 -13.62 8.00
N LEU A 24 -4.44 -13.90 6.69
CA LEU A 24 -3.26 -14.15 5.85
C LEU A 24 -2.32 -12.94 5.82
N ILE A 25 -2.85 -11.73 5.67
CA ILE A 25 -2.06 -10.50 5.66
C ILE A 25 -1.37 -10.31 7.01
N GLN A 26 -2.12 -10.42 8.11
CA GLN A 26 -1.58 -10.26 9.46
C GLN A 26 -0.51 -11.30 9.80
N SER A 27 -0.75 -12.57 9.51
CA SER A 27 0.20 -13.65 9.84
C SER A 27 1.48 -13.56 9.00
N THR A 28 1.37 -13.29 7.70
CA THR A 28 2.54 -13.15 6.82
C THR A 28 3.34 -11.90 7.15
N TRP A 29 2.67 -10.78 7.49
CA TRP A 29 3.35 -9.57 7.96
C TRP A 29 4.11 -9.79 9.26
N GLN A 30 3.48 -10.47 10.23
CA GLN A 30 4.10 -10.78 11.52
C GLN A 30 5.34 -11.65 11.34
N MET A 31 5.24 -12.72 10.56
CA MET A 31 6.37 -13.62 10.25
C MET A 31 7.53 -12.87 9.60
N PHE A 32 7.23 -12.02 8.61
CA PHE A 32 8.22 -11.20 7.94
C PHE A 32 8.93 -10.26 8.93
N CYS A 33 8.18 -9.55 9.77
CA CYS A 33 8.74 -8.62 10.75
C CYS A 33 9.58 -9.33 11.82
N SER A 34 9.18 -10.53 12.24
CA SER A 34 9.94 -11.35 13.19
C SER A 34 11.27 -11.84 12.60
N SER A 35 11.30 -12.14 11.31
CA SER A 35 12.50 -12.65 10.62
C SER A 35 13.41 -11.54 10.10
N HIS A 36 12.88 -10.34 9.85
CA HIS A 36 13.59 -9.23 9.20
C HIS A 36 13.50 -7.95 10.04
N ARG A 37 14.45 -7.76 10.97
CA ARG A 37 14.46 -6.58 11.86
C ARG A 37 14.50 -5.23 11.13
N GLU A 38 15.07 -5.18 9.92
CA GLU A 38 15.21 -3.97 9.10
C GLU A 38 14.29 -3.98 7.87
N TYR A 39 13.09 -4.54 8.03
CA TYR A 39 12.09 -4.69 6.96
C TYR A 39 11.81 -3.42 6.16
N GLY A 40 11.78 -2.25 6.80
CA GLY A 40 11.62 -0.98 6.10
C GLY A 40 12.81 -0.61 5.20
N VAL A 41 14.04 -0.98 5.61
CA VAL A 41 15.25 -0.77 4.79
C VAL A 41 15.21 -1.71 3.59
N LEU A 42 14.84 -2.98 3.79
CA LEU A 42 14.68 -3.95 2.70
C LEU A 42 13.70 -3.43 1.64
N LEU A 43 12.57 -2.86 2.07
CA LEU A 43 11.57 -2.30 1.17
C LEU A 43 12.13 -1.12 0.36
N PHE A 44 12.77 -0.14 1.01
CA PHE A 44 13.31 1.00 0.26
C PHE A 44 14.49 0.63 -0.63
N VAL A 45 15.37 -0.28 -0.20
CA VAL A 45 16.45 -0.77 -1.06
C VAL A 45 15.86 -1.44 -2.30
N ALA A 46 14.86 -2.30 -2.15
CA ALA A 46 14.18 -2.91 -3.29
C ALA A 46 13.51 -1.85 -4.20
N LEU A 47 12.82 -0.88 -3.60
CA LEU A 47 12.13 0.19 -4.34
C LEU A 47 13.11 1.00 -5.18
N PHE A 48 14.19 1.51 -4.59
CA PHE A 48 15.14 2.38 -5.28
C PHE A 48 16.09 1.61 -6.20
N THR A 49 16.28 0.30 -5.98
CA THR A 49 16.99 -0.55 -6.95
C THR A 49 16.13 -0.76 -8.20
N LYS A 50 14.83 -1.02 -8.05
CA LYS A 50 13.90 -1.27 -9.16
C LYS A 50 13.47 0.03 -9.87
N HIS A 51 13.35 1.12 -9.11
CA HIS A 51 12.88 2.42 -9.58
C HIS A 51 13.78 3.56 -9.05
N PRO A 52 15.03 3.70 -9.55
CA PRO A 52 15.99 4.66 -9.02
C PRO A 52 15.52 6.12 -9.03
N HIS A 53 14.76 6.51 -10.05
CA HIS A 53 14.18 7.86 -10.20
C HIS A 53 13.27 8.27 -9.03
N LEU A 54 12.70 7.32 -8.28
CA LEU A 54 11.87 7.65 -7.12
C LEU A 54 12.68 8.25 -5.98
N LEU A 55 14.00 8.07 -5.94
CA LEU A 55 14.86 8.65 -4.93
C LEU A 55 14.87 10.20 -4.99
N ASP A 56 14.61 10.78 -6.16
CA ASP A 56 14.52 12.23 -6.37
C ASP A 56 13.35 12.88 -5.59
N LEU A 57 12.32 12.08 -5.25
CA LEU A 57 11.21 12.50 -4.41
C LEU A 57 11.60 12.67 -2.93
N PHE A 58 12.83 12.31 -2.55
CA PHE A 58 13.34 12.37 -1.20
C PHE A 58 14.52 13.38 -1.13
N PRO A 59 14.26 14.68 -0.88
CA PRO A 59 15.29 15.72 -0.94
C PRO A 59 16.55 15.51 -0.08
N LYS A 60 16.46 14.72 1.00
CA LYS A 60 17.60 14.38 1.86
C LYS A 60 18.51 13.29 1.26
N PHE A 61 17.98 12.52 0.32
CA PHE A 61 18.58 11.32 -0.24
C PHE A 61 18.80 11.38 -1.75
N ARG A 62 18.16 12.33 -2.46
CA ARG A 62 18.41 12.58 -3.89
C ARG A 62 19.91 12.74 -4.19
N ASP A 63 20.29 12.38 -5.41
CA ASP A 63 21.67 12.41 -5.92
C ASP A 63 22.67 11.50 -5.18
N LYS A 64 22.20 10.57 -4.34
CA LYS A 64 23.04 9.60 -3.64
C LYS A 64 22.75 8.18 -4.12
N ASP A 65 23.76 7.33 -4.06
CA ASP A 65 23.58 5.91 -4.32
C ASP A 65 22.91 5.22 -3.11
N ILE A 66 21.89 4.41 -3.37
CA ILE A 66 21.16 3.65 -2.35
C ILE A 66 22.10 2.74 -1.53
N ALA A 67 23.13 2.17 -2.17
CA ALA A 67 24.13 1.34 -1.49
C ALA A 67 24.90 2.12 -0.42
N THR A 68 25.08 3.44 -0.60
CA THR A 68 25.76 4.30 0.38
C THR A 68 24.83 4.81 1.49
N LEU A 69 23.51 4.72 1.28
CA LEU A 69 22.47 5.25 2.16
C LEU A 69 21.99 4.24 3.19
N MET A 70 21.96 2.95 2.86
CA MET A 70 21.33 1.91 3.69
C MET A 70 21.89 1.83 5.12
N ASP A 71 23.16 2.19 5.32
CA ASP A 71 23.81 2.19 6.64
C ASP A 71 23.77 3.54 7.36
N LYS A 72 23.18 4.57 6.74
CA LYS A 72 23.09 5.90 7.36
C LYS A 72 21.95 5.92 8.38
N PRO A 73 22.19 6.35 9.64
CA PRO A 73 21.15 6.41 10.67
C PRO A 73 19.90 7.19 10.25
N VAL A 74 20.08 8.30 9.51
CA VAL A 74 18.99 9.12 9.00
C VAL A 74 18.10 8.38 7.99
N PHE A 75 18.69 7.53 7.15
CA PHE A 75 17.94 6.72 6.19
C PHE A 75 17.22 5.58 6.91
N ARG A 76 17.90 4.89 7.83
CA ARG A 76 17.31 3.85 8.67
C ARG A 76 16.12 4.34 9.48
N ALA A 77 16.20 5.53 10.06
CA ALA A 77 15.07 6.15 10.75
C ALA A 77 13.88 6.41 9.81
N HIS A 78 14.15 6.89 8.59
CA HIS A 78 13.11 7.10 7.58
C HIS A 78 12.48 5.77 7.11
N ALA A 79 13.31 4.76 6.88
CA ALA A 79 12.90 3.40 6.52
C ALA A 79 12.07 2.74 7.63
N CYS A 80 12.40 2.98 8.89
CA CYS A 80 11.61 2.49 10.01
C CYS A 80 10.18 3.09 10.01
N ALA A 81 10.04 4.37 9.67
CA ALA A 81 8.75 5.04 9.65
C ALA A 81 7.74 4.39 8.69
N ILE A 82 8.17 4.04 7.46
CA ILE A 82 7.29 3.34 6.51
C ILE A 82 6.87 1.96 7.04
N GLY A 83 7.80 1.26 7.70
CA GLY A 83 7.52 -0.02 8.35
C GLY A 83 6.44 0.08 9.43
N TYR A 84 6.51 1.11 10.27
CA TYR A 84 5.47 1.38 11.26
C TYR A 84 4.12 1.69 10.62
N HIS A 85 4.09 2.49 9.55
CA HIS A 85 2.84 2.80 8.85
C HIS A 85 2.17 1.54 8.29
N ILE A 86 2.93 0.67 7.61
CA ILE A 86 2.39 -0.60 7.10
C ILE A 86 1.87 -1.46 8.25
N THR A 87 2.63 -1.58 9.34
CA THR A 87 2.22 -2.34 10.52
C THR A 87 0.92 -1.81 11.12
N SER A 88 0.76 -0.48 11.24
CA SER A 88 -0.47 0.12 11.75
C SER A 88 -1.66 -0.07 10.81
N MET A 89 -1.45 -0.10 9.49
CA MET A 89 -2.51 -0.38 8.53
C MET A 89 -2.93 -1.86 8.57
N VAL A 90 -1.97 -2.79 8.70
CA VAL A 90 -2.25 -4.22 8.87
C VAL A 90 -3.02 -4.49 10.18
N ALA A 91 -2.65 -3.80 11.26
CA ALA A 91 -3.33 -3.93 12.55
C ALA A 91 -4.77 -3.38 12.53
N SER A 92 -5.10 -2.46 11.62
CA SER A 92 -6.44 -1.86 11.51
C SER A 92 -7.35 -2.57 10.50
N LEU A 93 -6.94 -3.71 9.92
CA LEU A 93 -7.74 -4.43 8.91
C LEU A 93 -9.09 -4.93 9.41
N GLU A 94 -9.26 -5.13 10.72
CA GLU A 94 -10.54 -5.53 11.32
C GLU A 94 -11.46 -4.34 11.62
N ASP A 95 -10.93 -3.11 11.57
CA ASP A 95 -11.66 -1.86 11.73
C ASP A 95 -11.49 -1.00 10.47
N ALA A 96 -12.42 -1.19 9.54
CA ALA A 96 -12.42 -0.49 8.26
C ALA A 96 -12.43 1.05 8.41
N ALA A 97 -13.03 1.59 9.48
CA ALA A 97 -13.01 3.03 9.75
C ALA A 97 -11.61 3.49 10.18
N ALA A 98 -10.93 2.73 11.03
CA ALA A 98 -9.54 2.98 11.40
C ALA A 98 -8.61 2.90 10.18
N LEU A 99 -8.74 1.88 9.32
CA LEU A 99 -7.96 1.77 8.09
C LEU A 99 -8.17 2.99 7.19
N LYS A 100 -9.42 3.42 7.01
CA LYS A 100 -9.75 4.63 6.24
C LYS A 100 -9.07 5.88 6.79
N ILE A 101 -9.16 6.13 8.09
CA ILE A 101 -8.52 7.29 8.73
C ILE A 101 -7.00 7.25 8.53
N MET A 102 -6.38 6.09 8.70
CA MET A 102 -4.93 5.91 8.51
C MET A 102 -4.51 6.16 7.06
N ALA A 103 -5.20 5.57 6.09
CA ALA A 103 -4.92 5.77 4.66
C ALA A 103 -5.13 7.24 4.24
N GLN A 104 -6.18 7.90 4.74
CA GLN A 104 -6.42 9.31 4.47
C GLN A 104 -5.32 10.22 5.05
N ARG A 105 -4.84 9.91 6.26
CA ARG A 105 -3.71 10.63 6.87
C ARG A 105 -2.44 10.48 6.04
N VAL A 106 -2.12 9.26 5.61
CA VAL A 106 -0.99 9.01 4.69
C VAL A 106 -1.14 9.83 3.42
N GLY A 107 -2.32 9.81 2.79
CA GLY A 107 -2.61 10.62 1.61
C GLY A 107 -2.39 12.12 1.84
N ALA A 108 -2.91 12.68 2.94
CA ALA A 108 -2.77 14.10 3.27
C ALA A 108 -1.32 14.51 3.55
N GLU A 109 -0.54 13.64 4.20
CA GLU A 109 0.88 13.89 4.47
C GLU A 109 1.72 13.90 3.19
N HIS A 110 1.40 13.05 2.22
CA HIS A 110 2.12 12.94 0.95
C HIS A 110 1.65 13.94 -0.10
N LEU A 111 0.40 14.39 -0.04
CA LEU A 111 -0.12 15.45 -0.90
C LEU A 111 0.61 16.80 -0.70
N ARG A 112 1.26 16.98 0.45
CA ARG A 112 2.12 18.14 0.72
C ARG A 112 3.55 17.97 0.19
N ARG A 113 3.90 16.80 -0.36
CA ARG A 113 5.24 16.51 -0.89
C ARG A 113 5.23 16.74 -2.40
N ASN A 114 6.14 17.58 -2.87
CA ASN A 114 6.23 17.92 -4.29
C ASN A 114 6.50 16.66 -5.13
N GLY A 115 5.73 16.51 -6.21
CA GLY A 115 5.91 15.42 -7.17
C GLY A 115 5.36 14.06 -6.74
N VAL A 116 4.87 13.88 -5.51
CA VAL A 116 4.28 12.59 -5.11
C VAL A 116 2.88 12.44 -5.72
N THR A 117 2.62 11.29 -6.35
CA THR A 117 1.34 10.96 -6.99
C THR A 117 0.82 9.60 -6.50
N PRO A 118 -0.47 9.28 -6.70
CA PRO A 118 -1.01 7.95 -6.41
C PRO A 118 -0.23 6.80 -7.08
N ALA A 119 0.32 7.02 -8.28
CA ALA A 119 1.10 6.01 -8.99
C ALA A 119 2.38 5.61 -8.23
N HIS A 120 3.00 6.52 -7.47
CA HIS A 120 4.17 6.19 -6.65
C HIS A 120 3.81 5.23 -5.50
N PHE A 121 2.60 5.32 -4.96
CA PHE A 121 2.13 4.37 -3.96
C PHE A 121 1.83 3.00 -4.57
N GLU A 122 1.33 2.94 -5.81
CA GLU A 122 1.12 1.68 -6.53
C GLU A 122 2.43 0.94 -6.71
N VAL A 123 3.48 1.64 -7.17
CA VAL A 123 4.83 1.09 -7.32
C VAL A 123 5.38 0.59 -5.97
N LEU A 124 5.19 1.36 -4.90
CA LEU A 124 5.59 0.96 -3.55
C LEU A 124 4.85 -0.31 -3.08
N GLY A 125 3.54 -0.40 -3.35
CA GLY A 125 2.73 -1.56 -3.00
C GLY A 125 3.16 -2.82 -3.75
N ASP A 126 3.39 -2.73 -5.06
CA ASP A 126 3.92 -3.83 -5.85
C ASP A 126 5.31 -4.27 -5.32
N CYS A 127 6.17 -3.31 -4.98
CA CYS A 127 7.47 -3.61 -4.38
C CYS A 127 7.37 -4.28 -3.00
N LEU A 128 6.37 -3.93 -2.18
CA LEU A 128 6.12 -4.59 -0.89
C LEU A 128 5.80 -6.07 -1.10
N VAL A 129 4.92 -6.39 -2.05
CA VAL A 129 4.58 -7.78 -2.37
C VAL A 129 5.82 -8.53 -2.88
N ASP A 130 6.60 -7.94 -3.78
CA ASP A 130 7.83 -8.54 -4.30
C ASP A 130 8.82 -8.88 -3.17
N VAL A 131 9.00 -7.97 -2.20
CA VAL A 131 9.89 -8.19 -1.05
C VAL A 131 9.38 -9.30 -0.14
N LEU A 132 8.09 -9.31 0.19
CA LEU A 132 7.49 -10.37 0.99
C LEU A 132 7.64 -11.73 0.31
N VAL A 133 7.37 -11.80 -1.00
CA VAL A 133 7.54 -13.03 -1.78
C VAL A 133 9.00 -13.44 -1.80
N ASP A 134 9.96 -12.55 -2.05
CA ASP A 134 11.36 -12.94 -2.12
C ASP A 134 11.89 -13.50 -0.79
N LYS A 135 11.50 -12.88 0.32
CA LYS A 135 12.01 -13.22 1.65
C LYS A 135 11.29 -14.38 2.32
N ASP A 136 9.98 -14.50 2.14
CA ASP A 136 9.14 -15.49 2.83
C ASP A 136 8.33 -16.35 1.82
N LYS A 137 8.98 -16.84 0.76
CA LYS A 137 8.38 -17.62 -0.34
C LYS A 137 7.44 -18.74 0.09
N ARG A 138 7.75 -19.41 1.20
CA ARG A 138 6.97 -20.54 1.71
C ARG A 138 5.61 -20.11 2.25
N ASP A 139 5.56 -18.96 2.91
CA ASP A 139 4.36 -18.45 3.59
C ASP A 139 3.53 -17.54 2.67
N MET A 140 4.17 -16.92 1.66
CA MET A 140 3.51 -16.13 0.62
C MET A 140 2.87 -17.01 -0.46
N THR A 141 1.82 -17.76 -0.08
CA THR A 141 1.01 -18.55 -1.02
C THR A 141 0.27 -17.66 -2.03
N VAL A 142 -0.31 -18.28 -3.08
CA VAL A 142 -1.11 -17.55 -4.08
C VAL A 142 -2.24 -16.75 -3.43
N GLU A 143 -2.90 -17.33 -2.43
CA GLU A 143 -3.97 -16.68 -1.67
C GLU A 143 -3.45 -15.52 -0.82
N ALA A 144 -2.29 -15.66 -0.19
CA ALA A 144 -1.66 -14.59 0.58
C ALA A 144 -1.27 -13.42 -0.34
N ILE A 145 -0.65 -13.71 -1.48
CA ILE A 145 -0.29 -12.70 -2.50
C ILE A 145 -1.55 -11.96 -2.98
N GLN A 146 -2.63 -12.69 -3.25
CA GLN A 146 -3.90 -12.07 -3.65
C GLN A 146 -4.46 -11.18 -2.54
N ALA A 147 -4.47 -11.65 -1.28
CA ALA A 147 -4.92 -10.87 -0.13
C ALA A 147 -4.15 -9.55 0.00
N TRP A 148 -2.81 -9.60 -0.11
CA TRP A 148 -1.97 -8.40 -0.10
C TRP A 148 -2.28 -7.44 -1.25
N ARG A 149 -2.49 -7.94 -2.46
CA ARG A 149 -2.86 -7.10 -3.62
C ARG A 149 -4.22 -6.42 -3.42
N GLU A 150 -5.19 -7.10 -2.85
CA GLU A 150 -6.50 -6.52 -2.53
C GLU A 150 -6.37 -5.46 -1.42
N PHE A 151 -5.60 -5.74 -0.37
CA PHE A 151 -5.31 -4.77 0.70
C PHE A 151 -4.62 -3.50 0.18
N ILE A 152 -3.58 -3.67 -0.65
CA ILE A 152 -2.88 -2.56 -1.30
C ILE A 152 -3.87 -1.78 -2.16
N THR A 153 -4.69 -2.47 -2.95
CA THR A 153 -5.69 -1.84 -3.82
C THR A 153 -6.65 -0.95 -3.02
N VAL A 154 -7.26 -1.46 -1.95
CA VAL A 154 -8.19 -0.63 -1.15
C VAL A 154 -7.45 0.52 -0.46
N SER A 155 -6.24 0.30 0.03
CA SER A 155 -5.41 1.33 0.64
C SER A 155 -5.09 2.46 -0.36
N LEU A 156 -4.73 2.11 -1.60
CA LEU A 156 -4.46 3.06 -2.67
C LEU A 156 -5.69 3.87 -3.06
N LEU A 157 -6.87 3.24 -3.11
CA LEU A 157 -8.12 3.95 -3.39
C LEU A 157 -8.42 5.00 -2.32
N LEU A 158 -8.24 4.65 -1.06
CA LEU A 158 -8.44 5.56 0.07
C LEU A 158 -7.45 6.73 0.05
N VAL A 159 -6.18 6.46 -0.29
CA VAL A 159 -5.16 7.50 -0.49
C VAL A 159 -5.50 8.40 -1.68
N ALA A 160 -5.82 7.81 -2.84
CA ALA A 160 -6.11 8.55 -4.08
C ALA A 160 -7.35 9.44 -3.97
N LEU A 161 -8.32 9.07 -3.13
CA LEU A 161 -9.47 9.91 -2.82
C LEU A 161 -9.05 11.27 -2.23
N VAL A 162 -8.03 11.29 -1.36
CA VAL A 162 -7.50 12.53 -0.77
C VAL A 162 -6.85 13.43 -1.83
N PHE A 163 -6.11 12.83 -2.77
CA PHE A 163 -5.51 13.56 -3.89
C PHE A 163 -6.58 14.17 -4.80
N SER A 164 -7.69 13.46 -5.02
CA SER A 164 -8.78 13.91 -5.89
C SER A 164 -9.61 15.04 -5.27
N ILE A 165 -9.95 14.94 -3.97
CA ILE A 165 -10.79 15.94 -3.28
C ILE A 165 -10.11 17.31 -3.23
N ARG A 166 -8.79 17.36 -3.01
CA ARG A 166 -8.07 18.64 -2.89
C ARG A 166 -7.78 19.30 -4.24
N LEU A 167 -7.65 18.52 -5.31
CA LEU A 167 -7.55 19.06 -6.67
C LEU A 167 -8.86 19.73 -7.10
N SER A 168 -10.02 19.20 -6.71
CA SER A 168 -11.32 19.85 -6.97
C SER A 168 -11.47 21.22 -6.30
N PHE A 169 -10.73 21.49 -5.21
CA PHE A 169 -10.70 22.81 -4.56
C PHE A 169 -9.57 23.73 -5.08
N CYS A 170 -8.60 23.20 -5.82
CA CYS A 170 -7.41 23.95 -6.25
C CYS A 170 -7.33 24.17 -7.77
N VAL A 171 -8.18 23.53 -8.56
CA VAL A 171 -8.17 23.67 -10.02
C VAL A 171 -9.30 24.57 -10.50
N SER A 172 -8.97 25.85 -10.63
CA SER A 172 -9.49 26.68 -11.73
C SER A 172 -8.56 26.71 -12.94
N ASN A 173 -7.42 25.98 -12.98
CA ASN A 173 -6.54 25.90 -14.18
C ASN A 173 -5.42 24.81 -14.15
N SER A 174 -5.73 23.51 -14.17
CA SER A 174 -4.76 22.47 -14.59
C SER A 174 -5.47 21.17 -14.99
N THR A 175 -5.24 20.70 -16.20
CA THR A 175 -5.87 19.50 -16.78
C THR A 175 -5.12 18.24 -16.37
N TRP A 176 -5.52 17.63 -15.26
CA TRP A 176 -5.07 16.27 -14.89
C TRP A 176 -6.04 15.24 -15.47
N ASP A 177 -5.59 14.44 -16.44
CA ASP A 177 -6.39 13.36 -17.03
C ASP A 177 -6.21 12.05 -16.26
N TRP A 178 -7.20 11.74 -15.41
CA TRP A 178 -7.27 10.50 -14.62
C TRP A 178 -7.51 9.24 -15.46
N LYS A 179 -7.75 9.35 -16.77
CA LYS A 179 -8.05 8.20 -17.64
C LYS A 179 -6.82 7.35 -17.99
N SER A 180 -5.61 7.79 -17.65
CA SER A 180 -4.35 7.07 -17.97
C SER A 180 -3.95 5.98 -16.97
N TYR A 181 -4.60 5.89 -15.81
CA TYR A 181 -4.24 4.93 -14.75
C TYR A 181 -4.89 3.56 -15.01
N GLY A 182 -4.16 2.66 -15.67
CA GLY A 182 -4.67 1.38 -16.20
C GLY A 182 -5.38 0.46 -15.19
N ARG A 183 -4.86 0.34 -13.96
CA ARG A 183 -5.48 -0.48 -12.90
C ARG A 183 -6.67 0.24 -12.24
N PHE A 184 -6.61 1.56 -12.11
CA PHE A 184 -7.66 2.40 -11.51
C PHE A 184 -8.95 2.41 -12.33
N ASN A 185 -8.87 2.36 -13.66
CA ASN A 185 -10.05 2.31 -14.53
C ASN A 185 -10.82 0.98 -14.44
N GLN A 186 -10.13 -0.16 -14.30
CA GLN A 186 -10.77 -1.48 -14.10
C GLN A 186 -11.42 -1.61 -12.70
N LEU A 187 -10.82 -0.95 -11.70
CA LEU A 187 -11.37 -0.87 -10.35
C LEU A 187 -12.57 0.07 -10.27
N LYS A 188 -12.55 1.22 -10.95
CA LYS A 188 -13.68 2.16 -11.02
C LYS A 188 -14.96 1.53 -11.54
N SER A 189 -14.92 0.73 -12.62
CA SER A 189 -16.14 0.11 -13.17
C SER A 189 -16.77 -0.92 -12.23
N SER A 190 -15.94 -1.65 -11.49
CA SER A 190 -16.40 -2.66 -10.52
C SER A 190 -16.85 -2.07 -9.19
N ILE A 191 -16.33 -0.88 -8.83
CA ILE A 191 -16.54 -0.22 -7.53
C ILE A 191 -17.60 0.87 -7.60
N LEU A 192 -17.77 1.60 -8.71
CA LEU A 192 -18.92 2.51 -8.86
C LEU A 192 -20.25 1.75 -8.76
N CYS A 193 -20.29 0.50 -9.22
CA CYS A 193 -21.43 -0.40 -9.02
C CYS A 193 -21.66 -0.78 -7.54
N LYS A 194 -20.61 -0.80 -6.70
CA LYS A 194 -20.68 -1.12 -5.26
C LYS A 194 -20.88 0.11 -4.37
N MET A 195 -20.34 1.27 -4.75
CA MET A 195 -20.46 2.53 -3.99
C MET A 195 -21.79 3.27 -4.25
N SER A 196 -22.48 2.99 -5.37
CA SER A 196 -23.86 3.47 -5.58
C SER A 196 -24.90 2.84 -4.63
N ILE A 197 -24.51 1.87 -3.80
CA ILE A 197 -25.37 1.24 -2.78
C ILE A 197 -25.18 1.92 -1.40
N ILE A 198 -24.22 2.85 -1.26
CA ILE A 198 -23.86 3.50 0.02
C ILE A 198 -23.90 5.03 -0.09
N VAL A 199 -24.90 5.57 -0.81
CA VAL A 199 -25.39 6.95 -0.64
C VAL A 199 -26.87 6.88 -0.30
#